data_AF-A0A9Q3PLN9-F1
#
_entry.id   AF-A0A9Q3PLN9-F1
#
_cell.length_a   1.000
_cell.length_b   1.000
_cell.length_c   1.000
_cell.angle_alpha   90.00
_cell.angle_beta   90.00
_cell.angle_gamma   90.00
#
_symmetry.space_group_name_H-M   'P 1'
#
loop_
_entity.id
_entity.type
_entity.pdbx_description
1 polymer ?
#
loop_
_entity_poly.entity_id
_entity_poly.type
_entity_poly.pdbx_seq_one_letter_code
_entity_poly.pdbx_strand_id
1 'polypeptide(L)'
;MSRLPFSPTSTGPSGSFIRVAILTAIVDVVSMRKLTGYISHSGNHVCNFCTIHKAQIEEIGPQFNYTRSYQNHKSTIAKWVQKPQNKDKQFSLSMECDIQFWKNFRIGMQPEWLILT
;
A
#
# COMPACT_ATOMS: atom_id res chain seq x y z
N MET A 1 12.97 -15.92 -21.84
CA MET A 1 11.74 -15.08 -21.77
C MET A 1 11.51 -14.47 -23.14
N SER A 2 10.58 -15.02 -23.91
CA SER A 2 10.17 -14.48 -25.22
C SER A 2 9.27 -13.26 -25.01
N ARG A 3 9.62 -12.12 -25.64
CA ARG A 3 8.74 -10.94 -25.69
C ARG A 3 7.50 -11.29 -26.51
N LEU A 4 6.31 -11.03 -25.97
CA LEU A 4 5.07 -11.09 -26.75
C LEU A 4 5.11 -9.98 -27.81
N PRO A 5 4.62 -10.24 -29.04
CA PRO A 5 4.57 -9.22 -30.09
C PRO A 5 3.66 -8.06 -29.66
N PHE A 6 4.14 -6.83 -29.88
CA PHE A 6 3.32 -5.62 -29.72
C PHE A 6 2.08 -5.74 -30.60
N SER A 7 0.91 -5.49 -30.02
CA SER A 7 -0.37 -5.55 -30.72
C SER A 7 -0.96 -4.14 -30.75
N PRO A 8 -1.22 -3.56 -31.92
CA PRO A 8 -1.73 -2.20 -32.02
C PRO A 8 -3.03 -2.06 -31.24
N THR A 9 -3.12 -1.02 -30.41
CA THR A 9 -4.35 -0.67 -29.67
C THR A 9 -5.09 0.44 -30.41
N SER A 10 -6.35 0.67 -30.04
CA SER A 10 -7.18 1.74 -30.62
C SER A 10 -6.55 3.15 -30.53
N THR A 11 -5.59 3.36 -29.62
CA THR A 11 -4.98 4.66 -29.34
C THR A 11 -3.49 4.73 -29.69
N GLY A 12 -2.86 3.64 -30.14
CA GLY A 12 -1.44 3.66 -30.46
C GLY A 12 -0.96 2.42 -31.23
N PRO A 13 -0.17 2.58 -32.30
CA PRO A 13 0.36 1.47 -33.08
C PRO A 13 1.39 0.62 -32.30
N SER A 14 1.96 1.16 -31.23
CA SER A 14 2.90 0.48 -30.31
C SER A 14 2.22 -0.07 -29.03
N GLY A 15 0.92 -0.32 -29.08
CA GLY A 15 0.15 -0.82 -27.95
C GLY A 15 0.61 -2.18 -27.42
N SER A 16 0.33 -2.43 -26.14
CA SER A 16 0.53 -3.72 -25.47
C SER A 16 -0.73 -4.07 -24.67
N PHE A 17 -1.17 -5.32 -24.75
CA PHE A 17 -2.22 -5.82 -23.87
C PHE A 17 -1.66 -6.14 -22.49
N ILE A 18 -2.28 -5.60 -21.45
CA ILE A 18 -2.02 -6.00 -20.06
C ILE A 18 -3.21 -6.79 -19.54
N ARG A 19 -2.93 -7.83 -18.75
CA ARG A 19 -3.96 -8.53 -17.99
C ARG A 19 -4.00 -7.93 -16.60
N VAL A 20 -5.15 -7.37 -16.22
CA VAL A 20 -5.38 -6.79 -14.89
C VAL A 20 -6.48 -7.58 -14.21
N ALA A 21 -6.25 -7.98 -12.96
CA ALA A 21 -7.29 -8.51 -12.09
C ALA A 21 -7.67 -7.41 -11.09
N ILE A 22 -8.93 -6.96 -11.14
CA ILE A 22 -9.46 -6.02 -10.15
C ILE A 22 -10.11 -6.84 -9.05
N LEU A 23 -9.56 -6.77 -7.84
CA LEU A 23 -10.11 -7.42 -6.66
C LEU A 23 -10.89 -6.39 -5.84
N THR A 24 -12.18 -6.65 -5.63
CA THR A 24 -12.98 -5.87 -4.68
C THR A 24 -12.87 -6.51 -3.31
N ALA A 25 -12.37 -5.79 -2.32
CA ALA A 25 -12.22 -6.29 -0.96
C ALA A 25 -13.37 -5.78 -0.07
N ILE A 26 -14.27 -6.69 0.32
CA ILE A 26 -15.23 -6.46 1.41
C ILE A 26 -14.63 -7.10 2.65
N VAL A 27 -14.05 -6.27 3.52
CA VAL A 27 -13.25 -6.73 4.66
C VAL A 27 -13.44 -5.79 5.84
N ASP A 28 -13.26 -6.31 7.06
CA ASP A 28 -13.19 -5.47 8.25
C ASP A 28 -11.93 -4.59 8.24
N VAL A 29 -11.86 -3.61 9.15
CA VAL A 29 -10.77 -2.63 9.21
C VAL A 29 -9.40 -3.30 9.42
N VAL A 30 -9.32 -4.36 10.22
CA VAL A 30 -8.07 -5.07 10.52
C VAL A 30 -7.61 -5.83 9.29
N SER A 31 -8.53 -6.51 8.61
CA SER A 31 -8.27 -7.23 7.37
C SER A 31 -7.86 -6.28 6.24
N MET A 32 -8.50 -5.11 6.13
CA MET A 32 -8.11 -4.06 5.18
C MET A 32 -6.67 -3.60 5.42
N ARG A 33 -6.28 -3.33 6.66
CA ARG A 33 -4.91 -2.89 7.00
C ARG A 33 -3.86 -3.92 6.65
N LYS A 34 -4.17 -5.22 6.83
CA LYS A 34 -3.27 -6.29 6.40
C LYS A 34 -3.14 -6.36 4.88
N LEU A 35 -4.24 -6.14 4.15
CA LEU A 35 -4.27 -6.13 2.70
C LEU A 35 -3.49 -4.94 2.11
N THR A 36 -3.63 -3.75 2.70
CA THR A 36 -2.93 -2.53 2.26
C THR A 36 -1.53 -2.38 2.89
N GLY A 37 -1.16 -3.26 3.82
CA GLY A 37 0.12 -3.18 4.53
C GLY A 37 0.22 -2.05 5.56
N TYR A 38 -0.89 -1.42 5.96
CA TYR A 38 -0.90 -0.46 7.07
C TYR A 38 -0.72 -1.15 8.42
N ILE A 39 -0.09 -0.44 9.36
CA ILE A 39 -0.01 -0.91 10.75
C ILE A 39 -1.41 -0.99 11.36
N SER A 40 -1.67 -2.06 12.11
CA SER A 40 -2.91 -2.26 12.86
C SER A 40 -2.95 -1.36 14.11
N HIS A 41 -3.21 -1.90 15.31
CA HIS A 41 -3.47 -1.12 16.52
C HIS A 41 -2.28 -0.32 17.07
N SER A 42 -1.04 -0.68 16.70
CA SER A 42 0.18 0.00 17.18
C SER A 42 0.61 1.17 16.30
N GLY A 43 -0.19 1.53 15.29
CA GLY A 43 0.11 2.61 14.36
C GLY A 43 -0.11 3.98 14.98
N ASN A 44 0.68 4.94 14.54
CA ASN A 44 0.50 6.34 14.91
C ASN A 44 -0.69 6.96 14.18
N HIS A 45 -1.10 6.38 13.06
CA HIS A 45 -2.32 6.78 12.36
C HIS A 45 -3.38 5.69 12.46
N VAL A 46 -4.60 6.12 12.79
CA VAL A 46 -5.70 5.20 13.09
C VAL A 46 -6.63 4.96 11.90
N CYS A 47 -6.50 5.73 10.83
CA CYS A 47 -7.40 5.66 9.68
C CYS A 47 -6.70 5.12 8.43
N ASN A 48 -7.44 4.30 7.68
CA ASN A 48 -6.99 3.76 6.38
C ASN A 48 -7.17 4.77 5.24
N PHE A 49 -8.06 5.74 5.42
CA PHE A 49 -8.40 6.74 4.40
C PHE A 49 -7.75 8.10 4.69
N CYS A 50 -7.35 8.34 5.93
CA CYS A 50 -6.75 9.60 6.32
C CYS A 50 -5.49 9.44 7.18
N THR A 51 -4.65 10.47 7.19
CA THR A 51 -3.39 10.59 7.92
C THR A 51 -3.58 11.24 9.29
N ILE A 52 -4.74 11.03 9.93
CA ILE A 52 -4.95 11.57 11.27
C ILE A 52 -4.07 10.82 12.29
N HIS A 53 -3.32 11.59 13.06
CA HIS A 53 -2.50 11.04 14.12
C HIS A 53 -3.37 10.68 15.33
N LYS A 54 -3.05 9.57 16.02
CA LYS A 54 -3.79 9.09 17.18
C LYS A 54 -3.88 10.13 18.30
N ALA A 55 -2.85 10.98 18.44
CA ALA A 55 -2.84 12.08 19.41
C ALA A 55 -3.84 13.20 19.09
N GLN A 56 -4.37 13.27 17.86
CA GLN A 56 -5.30 14.30 17.39
C GLN A 56 -6.69 13.73 17.11
N ILE A 57 -7.00 12.52 17.59
CA ILE A 57 -8.26 11.84 17.28
C ILE A 57 -9.50 12.60 17.78
N GLU A 58 -9.34 13.41 18.82
CA GLU A 58 -10.40 14.25 19.38
C GLU A 58 -10.64 15.53 18.56
N GLU A 59 -9.71 15.89 17.69
CA GLU A 59 -9.75 17.11 16.88
C GLU A 59 -10.43 16.91 15.52
N ILE A 60 -11.13 15.79 15.28
CA ILE A 60 -11.74 15.51 13.97
C ILE A 60 -12.82 16.57 13.64
N GLY A 61 -12.57 17.34 12.59
CA GLY A 61 -13.47 18.38 12.08
C GLY A 61 -13.33 18.61 10.57
N PRO A 62 -14.27 19.31 9.92
CA PRO A 62 -14.29 19.53 8.47
C PRO A 62 -13.07 20.28 7.93
N GLN A 63 -12.35 21.02 8.77
CA GLN A 63 -11.15 21.78 8.43
C GLN A 63 -9.91 20.90 8.14
N PHE A 64 -10.02 19.60 8.36
CA PHE A 64 -8.89 18.69 8.34
C PHE A 64 -8.88 17.80 7.09
N ASN A 65 -8.14 18.24 6.07
CA ASN A 65 -7.88 17.45 4.86
C ASN A 65 -6.71 16.50 5.07
N TYR A 66 -6.98 15.36 5.70
CA TYR A 66 -5.99 14.32 5.97
C TYR A 66 -5.99 13.21 4.92
N THR A 67 -6.49 13.43 3.72
CA THR A 67 -6.72 12.33 2.76
C THR A 67 -5.42 11.61 2.39
N ARG A 68 -5.41 10.28 2.53
CA ARG A 68 -4.32 9.44 2.01
C ARG A 68 -4.47 9.34 0.50
N SER A 69 -3.43 9.75 -0.22
CA SER A 69 -3.34 9.49 -1.66
C SER A 69 -2.63 8.17 -1.93
N TYR A 70 -3.05 7.53 -3.02
CA TYR A 70 -2.40 6.33 -3.54
C TYR A 70 -0.90 6.55 -3.80
N GLN A 71 -0.54 7.70 -4.40
CA GLN A 71 0.84 8.06 -4.71
C GLN A 71 1.69 8.16 -3.44
N ASN A 72 1.15 8.78 -2.38
CA ASN A 72 1.84 8.87 -1.09
C ASN A 72 2.05 7.48 -0.51
N HIS A 73 1.01 6.64 -0.50
CA HIS A 73 1.10 5.27 0.00
C HIS A 73 2.16 4.45 -0.76
N LYS A 74 2.17 4.51 -2.09
CA LYS A 74 3.18 3.86 -2.94
C LYS A 74 4.59 4.34 -2.63
N SER A 75 4.78 5.65 -2.46
CA SER A 75 6.08 6.23 -2.09
C SER A 75 6.56 5.72 -0.72
N THR A 76 5.65 5.56 0.23
CA THR A 76 5.95 5.09 1.58
C THR A 76 6.29 3.61 1.59
N ILE A 77 5.58 2.78 0.80
CA ILE A 77 5.94 1.37 0.59
C ILE A 77 7.34 1.27 -0.01
N ALA A 78 7.64 2.05 -1.06
CA ALA A 78 8.95 2.02 -1.70
C ALA A 78 10.08 2.35 -0.71
N LYS A 79 9.89 3.38 0.13
CA LYS A 79 10.83 3.75 1.20
C LYS A 79 11.02 2.61 2.20
N TRP A 80 9.93 1.94 2.60
CA TRP A 80 9.99 0.80 3.51
C TRP A 80 10.76 -0.38 2.92
N VAL A 81 10.53 -0.70 1.64
CA VAL A 81 11.21 -1.80 0.92
C VAL A 81 12.71 -1.56 0.77
N GLN A 82 13.11 -0.30 0.51
CA GLN A 82 14.52 0.05 0.29
C GLN A 82 15.38 0.02 1.57
N LYS A 83 14.77 0.07 2.76
CA LYS A 83 15.53 0.14 4.01
C LYS A 83 15.97 -1.27 4.46
N PRO A 84 17.22 -1.42 4.96
CA PRO A 84 17.75 -2.72 5.36
C PRO A 84 16.96 -3.31 6.53
N GLN A 85 16.40 -4.50 6.32
CA GLN A 85 15.60 -5.22 7.32
C GLN A 85 16.48 -5.93 8.34
N ASN A 86 16.89 -5.23 9.39
CA ASN A 86 17.37 -5.86 10.62
C ASN A 86 16.21 -5.94 11.62
N LYS A 87 16.12 -7.00 12.44
CA LYS A 87 14.93 -7.26 13.29
C LYS A 87 14.56 -6.06 14.18
N ASP A 88 15.54 -5.45 14.83
CA ASP A 88 15.31 -4.31 15.73
C ASP A 88 14.96 -3.02 14.97
N LYS A 89 15.47 -2.87 13.74
CA LYS A 89 15.17 -1.74 12.87
C LYS A 89 13.80 -1.91 12.20
N GLN A 90 13.31 -3.13 12.02
CA GLN A 90 12.06 -3.36 11.31
C GLN A 90 10.85 -2.74 12.02
N PHE A 91 10.83 -2.77 13.36
CA PHE A 91 9.73 -2.16 14.13
C PHE A 91 9.74 -0.63 14.03
N SER A 92 10.90 0.01 14.24
CA SER A 92 11.02 1.47 14.15
C SER A 92 10.72 1.98 12.73
N LEU A 93 11.19 1.26 11.71
CA LEU A 93 10.89 1.54 10.31
C LEU A 93 9.41 1.42 9.98
N SER A 94 8.74 0.43 10.58
CA SER A 94 7.32 0.24 10.39
C SER A 94 6.56 1.42 11.00
N MET A 95 6.91 1.87 12.21
CA MET A 95 6.28 3.05 12.83
C MET A 95 6.52 4.34 12.05
N GLU A 96 7.73 4.55 11.51
CA GLU A 96 8.08 5.72 10.70
C GLU A 96 7.29 5.76 9.39
N CYS A 97 7.15 4.61 8.73
CA CYS A 97 6.44 4.50 7.45
C CYS A 97 4.94 4.25 7.64
N ASP A 98 4.46 3.97 8.85
CA ASP A 98 3.11 3.51 9.13
C ASP A 98 2.71 2.25 8.31
N ILE A 99 3.72 1.44 7.95
CA ILE A 99 3.61 0.25 7.10
C ILE A 99 4.18 -0.95 7.82
N GLN A 100 3.44 -2.05 7.85
CA GLN A 100 3.91 -3.33 8.35
C GLN A 100 3.42 -4.47 7.47
N PHE A 101 4.34 -5.05 6.71
CA PHE A 101 4.11 -6.33 6.07
C PHE A 101 4.56 -7.47 6.98
N TRP A 102 3.64 -8.39 7.23
CA TRP A 102 3.97 -9.63 7.92
C TRP A 102 4.71 -10.54 6.96
N LYS A 103 5.90 -11.04 7.35
CA LYS A 103 6.65 -12.06 6.58
C LYS A 103 5.83 -13.33 6.29
N ASN A 104 4.76 -13.55 7.06
CA ASN A 104 3.86 -14.70 6.96
C ASN A 104 2.50 -14.39 6.33
N PHE A 105 2.24 -13.16 5.84
CA PHE A 105 1.03 -12.89 5.05
C PHE A 105 1.22 -13.46 3.64
N ARG A 106 1.18 -14.80 3.54
CA ARG A 106 1.04 -15.52 2.28
C ARG A 106 -0.41 -15.44 1.80
N ILE A 107 -0.93 -14.24 1.57
CA ILE A 107 -1.75 -14.11 0.37
C ILE A 107 -0.71 -14.08 -0.75
N GLY A 108 -0.87 -14.87 -1.81
CA GLY A 108 0.11 -15.03 -2.89
C GLY A 108 0.39 -13.76 -3.71
N MET A 109 0.47 -12.58 -3.09
CA MET A 109 1.00 -11.36 -3.67
C MET A 109 2.52 -11.47 -3.68
N GLN A 110 3.05 -11.95 -4.80
CA GLN A 110 4.46 -11.77 -5.10
C GLN A 110 4.79 -10.26 -5.17
N PRO A 111 6.05 -9.85 -4.90
CA PRO A 111 6.45 -8.44 -4.95
C PRO A 111 6.09 -7.72 -6.25
N GLU A 112 5.99 -8.43 -7.37
CA GLU A 112 5.52 -7.88 -8.65
C GLU A 112 4.06 -7.38 -8.66
N TRP A 113 3.20 -7.84 -7.74
CA TRP A 113 1.80 -7.42 -7.66
C TRP A 113 1.61 -6.11 -6.87
N LEU A 114 2.61 -5.70 -6.08
CA LEU A 114 2.61 -4.42 -5.36
C LEU A 114 2.76 -3.19 -6.28
N ILE A 115 3.07 -3.41 -7.57
CA ILE A 115 3.28 -2.32 -8.53
C ILE A 115 1.96 -1.85 -9.16
N LEU A 116 0.89 -2.66 -9.08
CA LEU A 116 -0.36 -2.47 -9.83
C LEU A 116 -1.63 -2.21 -9.01
N THR A 117 -1.58 -2.22 -7.67
CA THR A 117 -2.55 -1.46 -6.86
C THR A 117 -2.10 -0.04 -6.79
#